data_AF-A0A2P5VUH1-F1
#
_entry.id   AF-A0A2P5VUH1-F1
#
_cell.length_a   1.000
_cell.length_b   1.000
_cell.length_c   1.000
_cell.angle_alpha   90.00
_cell.angle_beta   90.00
_cell.angle_gamma   90.00
#
_symmetry.space_group_name_H-M   'P 1'
#
loop_
_entity.id
_entity.type
_entity.pdbx_description
1 polymer ?
#
loop_
_entity_poly.entity_id
_entity_poly.type
_entity_poly.pdbx_seq_one_letter_code
_entity_poly.pdbx_strand_id
1 'polypeptide(L)'
;MMKFLSKVVRFFIKCMHCVLSVGPIPSHIGFVMDGNRRYARQNKLKQVAGHEASYFSLMSMLIYCYGLGIKYMTAYAFSIDNFMCRPEEVQSIMDLMTEKFELLCRKDIFLNGYGVRVHFSGNLQLLP
;
A
#
# COMPACT_ATOMS: atom_id res chain seq x y z
N MET A 1 -1.73 -27.80 -5.98
CA MET A 1 -0.43 -27.11 -6.11
C MET A 1 -0.40 -25.72 -5.46
N MET A 2 -1.22 -24.75 -5.87
CA MET A 2 -1.21 -23.37 -5.30
C MET A 2 -1.47 -23.28 -3.78
N LYS A 3 -2.38 -24.10 -3.23
CA LYS A 3 -2.66 -24.14 -1.77
C LYS A 3 -1.46 -24.65 -0.94
N PHE A 4 -0.63 -25.50 -1.51
CA PHE A 4 0.56 -26.02 -0.84
C PHE A 4 1.65 -24.95 -0.81
N LEU A 5 1.91 -24.30 -1.95
CA LEU A 5 2.88 -23.20 -2.04
C LEU A 5 2.53 -22.06 -1.07
N SER A 6 1.24 -21.70 -0.94
CA SER A 6 0.83 -20.65 0.01
C SER A 6 0.98 -21.06 1.49
N LYS A 7 0.93 -22.36 1.81
CA LYS A 7 1.23 -22.85 3.16
C LYS A 7 2.72 -22.75 3.46
N VAL A 8 3.56 -23.13 2.50
CA VAL A 8 5.02 -23.06 2.62
C VAL A 8 5.47 -21.61 2.80
N VAL A 9 4.99 -20.68 1.95
CA VAL A 9 5.32 -19.25 2.07
C VAL A 9 4.89 -18.68 3.43
N ARG A 10 3.68 -19.02 3.90
CA ARG A 10 3.20 -18.59 5.22
C ARG A 10 4.05 -19.15 6.36
N PHE A 11 4.56 -20.38 6.23
CA PHE A 11 5.47 -20.96 7.20
C PHE A 11 6.78 -20.17 7.28
N PHE A 12 7.39 -19.87 6.13
CA PHE A 12 8.62 -19.06 6.08
C PHE A 12 8.42 -17.65 6.66
N ILE A 13 7.32 -16.97 6.32
CA ILE A 13 6.99 -15.65 6.88
C ILE A 13 6.88 -15.74 8.41
N LYS A 14 6.18 -16.74 8.95
CA LYS A 14 6.09 -16.94 10.40
C LYS A 14 7.45 -17.17 11.05
N CYS A 15 8.32 -18.00 10.45
CA CYS A 15 9.67 -18.21 10.95
C CYS A 15 10.47 -16.90 10.97
N MET A 16 10.40 -16.11 9.90
CA MET A 16 11.06 -14.80 9.83
C MET A 16 10.52 -13.84 10.91
N HIS A 17 9.21 -13.82 11.13
CA HIS A 17 8.61 -13.00 12.19
C HIS A 17 9.13 -13.41 13.57
N CYS A 18 9.20 -14.71 13.87
CA CYS A 18 9.74 -15.20 15.14
C CYS A 18 11.18 -14.73 15.35
N VAL A 19 12.04 -14.84 14.33
CA VAL A 19 13.44 -14.41 14.41
C VAL A 19 13.54 -12.89 14.60
N LEU A 20 12.79 -12.11 13.82
CA LEU A 20 12.80 -10.64 13.92
C LEU A 20 12.25 -10.14 15.26
N SER A 21 11.27 -10.85 15.83
CA SER A 21 10.66 -10.49 17.11
C SER A 21 11.55 -10.68 18.34
N VAL A 22 12.71 -11.35 18.19
CA VAL A 22 13.73 -11.40 19.24
C VAL A 22 14.41 -10.04 19.42
N GLY A 23 14.49 -9.25 18.35
CA GLY A 23 15.05 -7.91 18.35
C GLY A 23 14.02 -6.81 18.59
N PRO A 24 14.47 -5.55 18.67
CA PRO A 24 13.56 -4.42 18.76
C PRO A 24 12.74 -4.27 17.47
N ILE A 25 11.42 -4.19 17.62
CA ILE A 25 10.49 -3.95 16.52
C ILE A 25 10.18 -2.45 16.47
N PRO A 26 10.29 -1.78 15.30
CA PRO A 26 9.93 -0.38 15.19
C PRO A 26 8.44 -0.17 15.42
N SER A 27 8.08 0.94 16.08
CA SER A 27 6.68 1.32 16.26
C SER A 27 6.07 1.94 15.00
N HIS A 28 6.89 2.52 14.13
CA HIS A 28 6.46 3.26 12.94
C HIS A 28 7.44 3.09 11.77
N ILE A 29 6.91 2.81 10.57
CA ILE A 29 7.66 2.82 9.31
C ILE A 29 7.02 3.78 8.30
N GLY A 30 7.86 4.59 7.65
CA GLY A 30 7.49 5.45 6.52
C GLY A 30 7.93 4.84 5.19
N PHE A 31 7.06 4.87 4.18
CA PHE A 31 7.30 4.36 2.85
C PHE A 31 7.16 5.47 1.81
N VAL A 32 8.15 5.59 0.92
CA VAL A 32 8.04 6.40 -0.30
C VAL A 32 7.79 5.47 -1.46
N MET A 33 6.57 5.49 -2.00
CA MET A 33 6.14 4.56 -3.06
C MET A 33 6.50 5.09 -4.44
N ASP A 34 7.80 5.06 -4.78
CA ASP A 34 8.29 5.42 -6.10
C ASP A 34 8.42 4.19 -7.03
N GLY A 35 8.49 4.44 -8.34
CA GLY A 35 8.80 3.43 -9.34
C GLY A 35 7.61 2.96 -10.15
N ASN A 36 6.39 3.39 -9.84
CA ASN A 36 5.16 2.94 -10.52
C ASN A 36 5.19 3.14 -12.05
N ARG A 37 5.66 4.31 -12.49
CA ARG A 37 5.84 4.61 -13.93
C ARG A 37 6.93 3.75 -14.57
N ARG A 38 8.03 3.46 -13.85
CA ARG A 38 9.14 2.62 -14.33
C ARG A 38 8.70 1.16 -14.45
N TYR A 39 7.99 0.66 -13.45
CA TYR A 39 7.40 -0.68 -13.44
C TYR A 39 6.43 -0.88 -14.61
N ALA A 40 5.53 0.07 -14.86
CA ALA A 40 4.61 0.00 -15.99
C ALA A 40 5.35 -0.08 -17.33
N ARG A 41 6.38 0.76 -17.54
CA ARG A 41 7.20 0.75 -18.76
C ARG A 41 7.94 -0.57 -18.96
N GLN A 42 8.60 -1.08 -17.92
CA GLN A 42 9.36 -2.34 -17.98
C GLN A 42 8.47 -3.55 -18.31
N ASN A 43 7.23 -3.55 -17.81
CA ASN A 43 6.27 -4.63 -18.06
C ASN A 43 5.36 -4.37 -19.27
N LYS A 44 5.60 -3.32 -20.07
CA LYS A 44 4.76 -2.92 -21.22
C LYS A 44 3.28 -2.73 -20.85
N LEU A 45 3.03 -2.23 -19.65
CA LEU A 45 1.70 -1.95 -19.12
C LEU A 45 1.31 -0.47 -19.28
N LYS A 46 0.01 -0.20 -19.27
CA LYS A 46 -0.51 1.18 -19.15
C LYS A 46 -0.12 1.77 -17.80
N GLN A 47 0.04 3.09 -17.72
CA GLN A 47 0.41 3.78 -16.47
C GLN A 47 -0.54 3.48 -15.31
N VAL A 48 -1.85 3.42 -15.58
CA VAL A 48 -2.89 3.06 -14.58
C VAL A 48 -2.58 1.72 -13.90
N ALA A 49 -2.14 0.71 -14.65
CA ALA A 49 -1.78 -0.60 -14.08
C ALA A 49 -0.53 -0.53 -13.17
N GLY A 50 0.36 0.45 -13.39
CA GLY A 50 1.46 0.75 -12.47
C GLY A 50 0.97 1.30 -11.14
N HIS A 51 -0.06 2.15 -11.15
CA HIS A 51 -0.67 2.66 -9.93
C HIS A 51 -1.47 1.57 -9.19
N GLU A 52 -2.13 0.66 -9.90
CA GLU A 52 -2.74 -0.52 -9.28
C GLU A 52 -1.72 -1.43 -8.60
N ALA A 53 -0.57 -1.67 -9.25
CA ALA A 53 0.53 -2.43 -8.63
C ALA A 53 1.03 -1.75 -7.35
N SER A 54 1.08 -0.42 -7.32
CA SER A 54 1.41 0.36 -6.11
C SER A 54 0.43 0.07 -4.97
N TYR A 55 -0.87 0.04 -5.27
CA TYR A 55 -1.92 -0.25 -4.29
C TYR A 55 -1.77 -1.66 -3.69
N PHE A 56 -1.55 -2.69 -4.52
CA PHE A 56 -1.35 -4.05 -4.02
C PHE A 56 -0.07 -4.18 -3.19
N SER A 57 0.98 -3.45 -3.56
CA SER A 57 2.23 -3.38 -2.79
C SER A 57 1.98 -2.74 -1.42
N LEU A 58 1.25 -1.62 -1.37
CA LEU A 58 0.84 -0.96 -0.13
C LEU A 58 0.08 -1.90 0.80
N MET A 59 -0.91 -2.63 0.26
CA MET A 59 -1.70 -3.61 1.02
C MET A 59 -0.84 -4.75 1.57
N SER A 60 0.09 -5.26 0.77
CA SER A 60 1.00 -6.32 1.20
C SER A 60 1.89 -5.83 2.35
N MET A 61 2.47 -4.64 2.22
CA MET A 61 3.31 -4.02 3.25
C MET A 61 2.52 -3.78 4.55
N LEU A 62 1.26 -3.33 4.45
CA LEU A 62 0.38 -3.18 5.61
C LEU A 62 0.16 -4.51 6.35
N ILE A 63 -0.11 -5.60 5.62
CA ILE A 63 -0.30 -6.94 6.21
C ILE A 63 0.99 -7.41 6.90
N TYR A 64 2.16 -7.19 6.31
CA TYR A 64 3.44 -7.54 6.93
C TYR A 64 3.70 -6.72 8.19
N CYS A 65 3.49 -5.40 8.14
CA CYS A 65 3.65 -4.51 9.29
C CYS A 65 2.73 -4.95 10.44
N TYR A 66 1.45 -5.22 10.12
CA TYR A 66 0.48 -5.73 11.08
C TYR A 66 0.94 -7.05 11.71
N GLY A 67 1.39 -8.01 10.88
CA GLY A 67 1.84 -9.32 11.34
C GLY A 67 3.13 -9.29 12.17
N LEU A 68 3.92 -8.21 12.09
CA LEU A 68 5.10 -7.95 12.92
C LEU A 68 4.77 -7.14 14.17
N GLY A 69 3.53 -6.65 14.33
CA GLY A 69 3.14 -5.80 15.47
C GLY A 69 3.58 -4.34 15.36
N ILE A 70 3.94 -3.88 14.15
CA ILE A 70 4.24 -2.47 13.88
C ILE A 70 2.93 -1.67 13.95
N LYS A 71 2.89 -0.65 14.80
CA LYS A 71 1.67 0.08 15.13
C LYS A 71 1.28 1.13 14.10
N TYR A 72 2.28 1.76 13.47
CA TYR A 72 2.08 2.87 12.55
C TYR A 72 2.77 2.61 11.22
N MET A 73 2.07 2.93 10.14
CA MET A 73 2.60 2.91 8.79
C MET A 73 2.21 4.23 8.12
N THR A 74 3.18 4.92 7.53
CA THR A 74 2.92 6.08 6.68
C THR A 74 3.37 5.76 5.28
N ALA A 75 2.54 6.03 4.29
CA ALA A 75 2.90 5.90 2.89
C ALA A 75 2.77 7.26 2.21
N TYR A 76 3.83 7.68 1.53
CA TYR A 76 3.81 8.86 0.68
C TYR A 76 3.15 8.50 -0.64
N ALA A 77 1.86 8.81 -0.73
CA ALA A 77 1.01 8.40 -1.84
C ALA A 77 0.99 9.41 -3.00
N PHE A 78 1.09 10.71 -2.70
CA PHE A 78 0.97 11.77 -3.69
C PHE A 78 1.71 13.04 -3.23
N SER A 79 2.53 13.63 -4.11
CA SER A 79 3.21 14.91 -3.86
C SER A 79 2.39 16.09 -4.39
N ILE A 80 2.53 17.26 -3.75
CA ILE A 80 2.00 18.52 -4.30
C ILE A 80 2.61 18.79 -5.69
N ASP A 81 3.87 18.44 -5.90
CA ASP A 81 4.53 18.58 -7.21
C ASP A 81 3.89 17.70 -8.28
N ASN A 82 3.16 16.64 -7.91
CA ASN A 82 2.45 15.82 -8.88
C ASN A 82 1.24 16.53 -9.50
N PHE A 83 0.72 17.60 -8.89
CA PHE A 83 -0.29 18.46 -9.54
C PHE A 83 0.27 19.21 -10.76
N MET A 84 1.59 19.33 -10.88
CA MET A 84 2.24 19.92 -12.07
C MET A 84 2.25 18.97 -13.28
N CYS A 85 1.77 17.73 -13.13
CA CYS A 85 1.55 16.81 -14.25
C CYS A 85 0.32 17.21 -15.07
N ARG A 86 0.09 16.52 -16.20
CA ARG A 86 -1.08 16.80 -17.06
C ARG A 86 -2.37 16.60 -16.26
N PRO A 87 -3.38 17.49 -16.37
CA PRO A 87 -4.62 17.39 -15.61
C PRO A 87 -5.33 16.03 -15.72
N GLU A 88 -5.31 15.42 -16.90
CA GLU A 88 -5.88 14.10 -17.17
C GLU A 88 -5.19 12.97 -16.36
N GLU A 89 -3.88 13.06 -16.18
CA GLU A 89 -3.11 12.09 -15.40
C GLU A 89 -3.39 12.25 -13.91
N VAL A 90 -3.48 13.50 -13.44
CA VAL A 90 -3.87 13.80 -12.05
C VAL A 90 -5.26 13.25 -11.77
N GLN A 91 -6.24 13.52 -12.63
CA GLN A 91 -7.61 13.02 -12.46
C GLN A 91 -7.63 11.49 -12.42
N SER A 92 -6.94 10.82 -13.34
CA SER A 92 -6.86 9.35 -13.37
C SER A 92 -6.28 8.75 -12.08
N ILE A 93 -5.29 9.42 -11.49
CA ILE A 93 -4.70 9.00 -10.21
C ILE A 93 -5.67 9.22 -9.06
N MET A 94 -6.37 10.37 -9.03
CA MET A 94 -7.36 10.67 -8.00
C MET A 94 -8.56 9.72 -8.05
N ASP A 95 -9.09 9.44 -9.24
CA ASP A 95 -10.18 8.48 -9.43
C ASP A 95 -9.80 7.09 -8.92
N LEU A 96 -8.58 6.64 -9.24
CA LEU A 96 -8.06 5.36 -8.75
C LEU A 96 -7.90 5.36 -7.22
N MET A 97 -7.35 6.43 -6.64
CA MET A 97 -7.22 6.54 -5.19
C MET A 97 -8.59 6.44 -4.52
N THR A 98 -9.58 7.21 -4.99
CA THR A 98 -10.96 7.19 -4.49
C THR A 98 -11.56 5.78 -4.58
N GLU A 99 -11.49 5.14 -5.76
CA GLU A 99 -12.00 3.78 -5.96
C GLU A 99 -11.37 2.78 -4.96
N LYS A 100 -10.04 2.83 -4.80
CA LYS A 100 -9.34 1.88 -3.93
C LYS A 100 -9.60 2.16 -2.45
N PHE A 101 -9.70 3.43 -2.03
CA PHE A 101 -10.07 3.77 -0.65
C PHE A 101 -11.51 3.40 -0.33
N GLU A 102 -12.45 3.64 -1.23
CA GLU A 102 -13.82 3.16 -1.07
C GLU A 102 -13.87 1.65 -0.92
N LEU A 103 -13.08 0.92 -1.72
CA LEU A 103 -12.99 -0.54 -1.62
C LEU A 103 -12.44 -0.99 -0.25
N LEU A 104 -11.44 -0.29 0.29
CA LEU A 104 -10.92 -0.55 1.64
C LEU A 104 -11.96 -0.29 2.73
N CYS A 105 -12.76 0.77 2.58
CA CYS A 105 -13.80 1.12 3.53
C CYS A 105 -15.00 0.16 3.48
N ARG A 106 -15.42 -0.26 2.27
CA ARG A 106 -16.56 -1.15 2.06
C ARG A 106 -16.25 -2.61 2.36
N LYS A 107 -15.03 -3.06 2.07
CA LYS A 107 -14.59 -4.39 2.51
C LYS A 107 -14.25 -4.30 4.00
N ASP A 108 -15.27 -4.53 4.84
CA ASP A 108 -15.22 -4.71 6.30
C ASP A 108 -14.01 -5.50 6.84
N ILE A 109 -13.35 -6.27 5.97
CA ILE A 109 -12.17 -7.07 6.24
C ILE A 109 -11.04 -6.27 6.91
N PHE A 110 -10.76 -5.03 6.50
CA PHE A 110 -9.62 -4.26 7.07
C PHE A 110 -10.01 -3.41 8.28
N LEU A 111 -11.14 -2.70 8.20
CA LEU A 111 -11.61 -1.84 9.30
C LEU A 111 -12.15 -2.67 10.47
N ASN A 112 -13.00 -3.66 10.20
CA ASN A 112 -13.63 -4.49 11.24
C ASN A 112 -12.85 -5.77 11.57
N GLY A 113 -12.03 -6.29 10.63
CA GLY A 113 -11.23 -7.52 10.86
C GLY A 113 -9.86 -7.30 11.51
N TYR A 114 -9.21 -6.15 11.27
CA TYR A 114 -7.85 -5.85 11.76
C TYR A 114 -7.76 -4.58 12.63
N GLY A 115 -8.85 -3.82 12.79
CA GLY A 115 -8.86 -2.60 13.60
C GLY A 115 -7.97 -1.48 13.06
N VAL A 116 -7.78 -1.42 11.74
CA VAL A 116 -6.91 -0.41 11.10
C VAL A 116 -7.61 0.95 11.07
N ARG A 117 -6.89 2.02 11.43
CA ARG A 117 -7.32 3.41 11.27
C ARG A 117 -6.52 4.08 10.16
N VAL A 118 -7.20 4.70 9.21
CA VAL A 118 -6.57 5.46 8.12
C VAL A 118 -6.62 6.95 8.46
N HIS A 119 -5.50 7.64 8.24
CA HIS A 119 -5.38 9.09 8.41
C HIS A 119 -4.72 9.70 7.17
N PHE A 120 -5.35 10.72 6.60
CA PHE A 120 -4.80 11.48 5.48
C PHE A 120 -4.10 12.73 6.01
N SER A 121 -2.85 12.91 5.61
CA SER A 121 -2.02 14.06 6.02
C SER A 121 -1.52 14.80 4.78
N GLY A 122 -1.78 16.11 4.73
CA GLY A 122 -1.41 16.98 3.62
C GLY A 122 -2.38 18.15 3.46
N ASN A 123 -2.18 18.95 2.41
CA ASN A 123 -3.14 20.00 2.04
C ASN A 123 -4.30 19.40 1.24
N LEU A 124 -5.30 18.88 1.97
CA LEU A 124 -6.47 18.21 1.37
C LEU A 124 -7.37 19.17 0.57
N GLN A 125 -7.22 20.49 0.72
CA GLN A 125 -7.97 21.47 -0.08
C GLN A 125 -7.53 21.51 -1.55
N LEU A 126 -6.38 20.92 -1.87
CA LEU A 126 -5.89 20.79 -3.25
C LEU A 126 -6.46 19.55 -3.96
N LEU A 127 -7.11 18.65 -3.23
CA LEU A 127 -7.77 17.50 -3.81
C LEU A 127 -9.10 17.93 -4.45
N PRO A 128 -9.49 17.33 -5.59
CA PRO A 128 -10.77 17.58 -6.25
C PRO A 128 -11.97 17.04 -5.44
#